data_AF-A0A437QIW8-F1
#
_entry.id   AF-A0A437QIW8-F1
#
_cell.length_a   1.000
_cell.length_b   1.000
_cell.length_c   1.000
_cell.angle_alpha   90.00
_cell.angle_beta   90.00
_cell.angle_gamma   90.00
#
_symmetry.space_group_name_H-M   'P 1'
#
loop_
_entity.id
_entity.type
_entity.pdbx_description
1 polymer ?
#
loop_
_entity_poly.entity_id
_entity_poly.type
_entity_poly.pdbx_seq_one_letter_code
_entity_poly.pdbx_strand_id
1 'polypeptide(L)'
;MNNIIILLLVMMFTSSGMAAEHGFFCSNCSYEEAVAIATSKAAPTIHCVIDQTSTDDPVEQCSSLPKRFFVVNEKSRQIFPLVVFHKHQKNQRQLLTLATRNGALSTGQQQSILYVESY
;
A
#
# COMPACT_ATOMS: atom_id res chain seq x y z
N MET A 1 47.34 -16.87 -31.75
CA MET A 1 46.81 -17.82 -30.74
C MET A 1 46.78 -17.06 -29.42
N ASN A 2 45.62 -16.45 -29.11
CA ASN A 2 44.64 -16.93 -28.10
C ASN A 2 45.15 -16.69 -26.66
N ASN A 3 44.47 -16.03 -25.72
CA ASN A 3 43.06 -15.70 -25.53
C ASN A 3 42.93 -14.46 -24.64
N ILE A 4 41.99 -13.56 -24.93
CA ILE A 4 41.53 -12.54 -23.98
C ILE A 4 40.30 -13.13 -23.27
N ILE A 5 40.39 -13.28 -21.95
CA ILE A 5 39.25 -13.65 -21.09
C ILE A 5 38.52 -12.35 -20.75
N ILE A 6 37.37 -12.12 -21.38
CA ILE A 6 36.47 -11.01 -21.06
C ILE A 6 35.57 -11.47 -19.91
N LEU A 7 35.78 -10.90 -18.73
CA LEU A 7 34.92 -11.05 -17.56
C LEU A 7 33.64 -10.23 -17.80
N LEU A 8 32.61 -10.87 -18.36
CA LEU A 8 31.27 -10.29 -18.49
C LEU A 8 30.59 -10.29 -17.12
N LEU A 9 30.72 -9.18 -16.40
CA LEU A 9 29.98 -8.90 -15.19
C LEU A 9 28.54 -8.53 -15.59
N VAL A 10 27.66 -9.53 -15.62
CA VAL A 10 26.22 -9.33 -15.82
C VAL A 10 25.66 -8.71 -14.53
N MET A 11 25.57 -7.39 -14.49
CA MET A 11 24.78 -6.70 -13.47
C MET A 11 23.31 -7.05 -13.72
N MET A 12 22.79 -8.00 -12.94
CA MET A 12 21.36 -8.22 -12.84
C MET A 12 20.74 -6.96 -12.25
N PHE A 13 20.19 -6.09 -13.11
CA PHE A 13 19.23 -5.08 -12.71
C PHE A 13 17.99 -5.83 -12.21
N THR A 14 17.96 -6.14 -10.91
CA THR A 14 16.72 -6.49 -10.25
C THR A 14 15.84 -5.25 -10.37
N SER A 15 14.84 -5.30 -11.26
CA SER A 15 13.77 -4.32 -11.25
C SER A 15 13.10 -4.45 -9.89
N SER A 16 13.45 -3.57 -8.95
CA SER A 16 12.64 -3.31 -7.79
C SER A 16 11.33 -2.77 -8.33
N GLY A 17 10.38 -3.68 -8.57
CA GLY A 17 9.01 -3.32 -8.87
C GLY A 17 8.53 -2.47 -7.72
N MET A 18 8.60 -1.15 -7.89
CA MET A 18 7.96 -0.21 -6.99
C MET A 18 6.49 -0.47 -7.18
N ALA A 19 5.88 -1.19 -6.24
CA ALA A 19 4.44 -1.28 -6.17
C ALA A 19 3.92 0.16 -6.23
N ALA A 20 3.17 0.49 -7.28
CA ALA A 20 2.72 1.86 -7.52
C ALA A 20 1.95 2.34 -6.29
N GLU A 21 2.55 3.24 -5.53
CA GLU A 21 1.89 3.83 -4.36
C GLU A 21 0.80 4.75 -4.90
N HIS A 22 -0.46 4.44 -4.59
CA HIS A 22 -1.58 5.26 -5.00
C HIS A 22 -1.68 6.47 -4.07
N GLY A 23 -1.97 7.65 -4.64
CA GLY A 23 -2.03 8.91 -3.91
C GLY A 23 -3.29 9.73 -4.21
N PHE A 24 -3.55 10.71 -3.35
CA PHE A 24 -4.62 11.69 -3.53
C PHE A 24 -4.13 13.10 -3.15
N PHE A 25 -4.54 14.12 -3.91
CA PHE A 25 -4.26 15.52 -3.61
C PHE A 25 -5.48 16.17 -2.98
N CYS A 26 -5.29 16.84 -1.85
CA CYS A 26 -6.33 17.61 -1.16
C CYS A 26 -5.93 19.08 -1.11
N SER A 27 -6.86 19.99 -1.39
CA SER A 27 -6.53 21.42 -1.50
C SER A 27 -6.05 22.04 -0.18
N ASN A 28 -6.65 21.63 0.93
CA ASN A 28 -6.17 21.93 2.27
C ASN A 28 -6.84 20.96 3.23
N CYS A 29 -6.14 19.91 3.65
CA CYS A 29 -6.70 18.93 4.57
C CYS A 29 -5.82 18.70 5.81
N SER A 30 -6.48 18.44 6.94
CA SER A 30 -5.86 17.97 8.19
C SER A 30 -5.45 16.51 8.08
N TYR A 31 -4.75 16.02 9.11
CA TYR A 31 -4.40 14.61 9.21
C TYR A 31 -5.65 13.72 9.30
N GLU A 32 -6.67 14.13 10.06
CA GLU A 32 -7.93 13.40 10.22
C GLU A 32 -8.69 13.30 8.90
N GLU A 33 -8.72 14.38 8.12
CA GLU A 33 -9.31 14.38 6.79
C GLU A 33 -8.53 13.49 5.81
N ALA A 34 -7.20 13.53 5.86
CA ALA A 34 -6.35 12.62 5.08
C ALA A 34 -6.61 11.14 5.43
N VAL A 35 -6.83 10.83 6.71
CA VAL A 35 -7.24 9.49 7.18
C VAL A 35 -8.59 9.09 6.60
N ALA A 36 -9.58 9.99 6.61
CA ALA A 36 -10.90 9.71 6.03
C ALA A 36 -10.83 9.48 4.51
N ILE A 37 -10.03 10.28 3.80
CA ILE A 37 -9.76 10.11 2.36
C ILE A 37 -9.11 8.75 2.10
N ALA A 38 -8.05 8.39 2.82
CA ALA A 38 -7.37 7.12 2.62
C ALA A 38 -8.30 5.92 2.90
N THR A 39 -9.08 5.98 3.97
CA THR A 39 -10.04 4.93 4.33
C THR A 39 -11.07 4.70 3.22
N SER A 40 -11.58 5.78 2.60
CA SER A 40 -12.59 5.69 1.54
C SER A 40 -12.01 5.33 0.16
N LYS A 41 -10.82 5.84 -0.19
CA LYS A 41 -10.21 5.67 -1.52
C LYS A 41 -9.32 4.44 -1.64
N ALA A 42 -8.82 3.92 -0.52
CA ALA A 42 -7.86 2.84 -0.49
C ALA A 42 -8.26 1.69 0.45
N ALA A 43 -9.56 1.45 0.59
CA ALA A 43 -10.07 0.24 1.22
C ALA A 43 -9.44 -1.01 0.56
N PRO A 44 -8.79 -1.91 1.32
CA PRO A 44 -8.24 -3.13 0.77
C PRO A 44 -9.31 -4.06 0.20
N THR A 45 -8.92 -4.91 -0.73
CA THR A 45 -9.78 -6.00 -1.20
C THR A 45 -9.78 -7.14 -0.17
N ILE A 46 -10.97 -7.64 0.16
CA ILE A 46 -11.15 -8.81 1.02
C ILE A 46 -11.25 -10.06 0.13
N HIS A 47 -10.49 -11.09 0.47
CA HIS A 47 -10.56 -12.43 -0.14
C HIS A 47 -11.04 -13.42 0.91
N CYS A 48 -12.18 -14.07 0.69
CA CYS A 48 -12.74 -15.07 1.59
C CYS A 48 -12.82 -16.43 0.90
N VAL A 49 -12.52 -17.50 1.65
CA VAL A 49 -12.68 -18.89 1.23
C VAL A 49 -13.53 -19.63 2.27
N ILE A 50 -14.33 -20.59 1.82
CA ILE A 50 -15.07 -21.47 2.73
C ILE A 50 -14.19 -22.68 2.99
N ASP A 51 -13.82 -22.91 4.25
CA ASP A 51 -13.09 -24.11 4.63
C ASP A 51 -14.06 -25.31 4.64
N GLN A 52 -13.92 -26.19 3.65
CA GLN A 52 -14.72 -27.41 3.49
C GLN A 52 -14.01 -28.65 4.06
N THR A 53 -12.85 -28.49 4.70
CA THR A 53 -12.04 -29.61 5.18
C THR A 53 -12.35 -30.06 6.60
N SER A 54 -13.13 -29.28 7.36
CA SER A 54 -13.59 -29.66 8.70
C SER A 54 -14.86 -30.52 8.65
N THR A 55 -14.93 -31.56 9.48
CA THR A 55 -16.16 -32.29 9.82
C THR A 55 -17.19 -31.45 10.59
N ASP A 56 -16.82 -30.23 10.95
CA ASP A 56 -17.65 -29.22 11.62
C ASP A 56 -18.21 -28.20 10.61
N ASP A 57 -19.23 -27.43 11.03
CA ASP A 57 -19.92 -26.40 10.24
C ASP A 57 -18.95 -25.55 9.39
N PRO A 58 -19.29 -25.26 8.11
CA PRO A 58 -18.39 -24.55 7.19
C PRO A 58 -18.00 -23.17 7.74
N VAL A 59 -16.70 -22.94 7.91
CA VAL A 59 -16.16 -21.66 8.41
C VAL A 59 -15.68 -20.81 7.23
N GLU A 60 -16.20 -19.58 7.12
CA GLU A 60 -15.64 -18.57 6.21
C GLU A 60 -14.30 -18.08 6.77
N GLN A 61 -13.25 -18.12 5.95
CA GLN A 61 -11.93 -17.57 6.28
C GLN A 61 -11.64 -16.40 5.35
N CYS A 62 -11.61 -15.19 5.90
CA CYS A 62 -11.29 -13.97 5.16
C CYS A 62 -9.88 -13.45 5.44
N SER A 63 -9.21 -13.00 4.39
CA SER A 63 -7.92 -12.31 4.43
C SER A 63 -7.97 -11.02 3.62
N SER A 64 -7.10 -10.07 3.92
CA SER A 64 -6.93 -8.86 3.12
C SER A 64 -5.50 -8.35 3.23
N LEU A 65 -4.94 -7.85 2.14
CA LEU A 65 -3.60 -7.26 2.12
C LEU A 65 -3.68 -5.76 2.43
N PRO A 66 -2.90 -5.23 3.38
CA PRO A 66 -2.87 -3.79 3.64
C PRO A 66 -2.52 -3.00 2.39
N LYS A 67 -3.22 -1.88 2.16
CA LYS A 67 -2.97 -0.98 1.03
C LYS A 67 -2.22 0.25 1.51
N ARG A 68 -1.10 0.56 0.86
CA ARG A 68 -0.37 1.83 1.06
C ARG A 68 -1.04 2.92 0.26
N PHE A 69 -1.18 4.08 0.87
CA PHE A 69 -1.80 5.26 0.28
C PHE A 69 -1.12 6.51 0.81
N PHE A 70 -1.07 7.58 0.03
CA PHE A 70 -0.63 8.88 0.53
C PHE A 70 -1.65 9.96 0.18
N VAL A 71 -1.76 10.95 1.06
CA VAL A 71 -2.53 12.16 0.78
C VAL A 71 -1.59 13.35 0.85
N VAL A 72 -1.59 14.19 -0.19
CA VAL A 72 -0.78 15.41 -0.24
C VAL A 72 -1.70 16.60 0.02
N ASN A 73 -1.37 17.41 1.03
CA ASN A 73 -1.97 18.72 1.20
C ASN A 73 -1.31 19.69 0.22
N GLU A 74 -2.05 20.15 -0.78
CA GLU A 74 -1.54 21.01 -1.85
C GLU A 74 -1.05 22.37 -1.31
N LYS A 75 -1.74 22.91 -0.29
CA LYS A 75 -1.39 24.21 0.31
C LYS A 75 -0.11 24.16 1.12
N SER A 76 0.07 23.13 1.96
CA SER A 76 1.25 23.02 2.84
C SER A 76 2.37 22.16 2.25
N ARG A 77 2.11 21.46 1.14
CA ARG A 77 2.98 20.41 0.56
C ARG A 77 3.30 19.28 1.53
N GLN A 78 2.50 19.12 2.58
CA GLN A 78 2.67 18.04 3.54
C GLN A 78 2.16 16.73 2.95
N ILE A 79 2.93 15.66 3.12
CA ILE A 79 2.53 14.30 2.73
C ILE A 79 2.08 13.55 3.99
N PHE A 80 0.90 12.96 3.93
CA PHE A 80 0.36 12.05 4.93
C PHE A 80 0.49 10.60 4.42
N PRO A 81 1.54 9.87 4.80
CA PRO A 81 1.69 8.47 4.44
C PRO A 81 0.80 7.58 5.29
N LEU A 82 -0.03 6.77 4.67
CA LEU A 82 -1.05 5.98 5.35
C LEU A 82 -1.03 4.53 4.88
N VAL A 83 -1.31 3.62 5.81
CA VAL A 83 -1.59 2.21 5.52
C VAL A 83 -3.02 1.92 5.95
N VAL A 84 -3.85 1.52 4.99
CA VAL A 84 -5.24 1.11 5.22
C VAL A 84 -5.28 -0.41 5.34
N PHE A 85 -5.94 -0.92 6.38
CA PHE A 85 -6.05 -2.35 6.64
C PHE A 85 -7.38 -2.69 7.30
N HIS A 86 -7.84 -3.93 7.17
CA HIS A 86 -8.95 -4.42 7.99
C HIS A 86 -8.42 -4.88 9.35
N LYS A 87 -9.01 -4.41 10.44
CA LYS A 87 -8.78 -4.98 11.77
C LYS A 87 -9.43 -6.36 11.83
N HIS A 88 -8.63 -7.38 12.10
CA HIS A 88 -9.11 -8.76 12.18
C HIS A 88 -9.98 -8.94 13.43
N GLN A 89 -11.26 -9.25 13.25
CA GLN A 89 -12.12 -9.75 14.32
C GLN A 89 -12.75 -11.08 13.87
N LYS A 90 -12.06 -12.18 14.20
CA LYS A 90 -12.62 -13.55 14.23
C LYS A 90 -13.23 -14.05 12.92
N ASN A 91 -12.49 -13.99 11.81
CA ASN A 91 -12.75 -14.73 10.56
C ASN A 91 -14.07 -14.44 9.83
N GLN A 92 -14.96 -13.60 10.34
CA GLN A 92 -16.22 -13.26 9.69
C GLN A 92 -16.10 -11.97 8.90
N ARG A 93 -16.49 -11.98 7.61
CA ARG A 93 -16.46 -10.79 6.75
C ARG A 93 -17.22 -9.60 7.35
N GLN A 94 -18.34 -9.86 8.01
CA GLN A 94 -19.20 -8.82 8.60
C GLN A 94 -18.54 -8.07 9.77
N LEU A 95 -17.49 -8.64 10.37
CA LEU A 95 -16.77 -8.06 11.50
C LEU A 95 -15.50 -7.30 11.09
N LEU A 96 -15.16 -7.30 9.79
CA LEU A 96 -14.00 -6.58 9.28
C LEU A 96 -14.30 -5.08 9.28
N THR A 97 -13.57 -4.35 10.10
CA THR A 97 -13.61 -2.88 10.16
C THR A 97 -12.36 -2.29 9.53
N LEU A 98 -12.52 -1.23 8.74
CA LEU A 98 -11.39 -0.50 8.18
C LEU A 98 -10.70 0.32 9.26
N ALA A 99 -9.37 0.31 9.23
CA ALA A 99 -8.54 1.15 10.05
C ALA A 99 -7.35 1.67 9.25
N THR A 100 -6.78 2.75 9.74
CA THR A 100 -5.59 3.38 9.18
C THR A 100 -4.51 3.52 10.23
N ARG A 101 -3.26 3.53 9.79
CA ARG A 101 -2.10 3.90 10.60
C ARG A 101 -1.14 4.71 9.76
N ASN A 102 -0.30 5.51 10.42
CA ASN A 102 0.79 6.20 9.75
C ASN A 102 1.73 5.18 9.10
N GLY A 103 2.03 5.40 7.82
CA GLY A 103 3.05 4.69 7.08
C GLY A 103 4.40 5.40 7.22
N ALA A 104 5.47 4.69 6.87
CA ALA A 104 6.77 5.31 6.65
C ALA A 104 6.99 5.46 5.14
N LEU A 105 7.51 6.61 4.72
CA LEU A 105 8.06 6.83 3.39
C LEU A 105 9.56 7.06 3.53
N SER A 106 10.34 6.50 2.61
CA SER A 106 11.73 6.89 2.46
C SER A 106 11.82 8.32 1.88
N THR A 107 12.94 9.00 2.11
CA THR A 107 13.19 10.34 1.56
C THR A 107 13.06 10.37 0.03
N GLY A 108 13.52 9.32 -0.66
CA GLY A 108 13.41 9.21 -2.11
C GLY A 108 11.96 9.08 -2.60
N GLN A 109 11.09 8.41 -1.84
CA GLN A 109 9.66 8.33 -2.14
C GLN A 109 8.97 9.68 -1.92
N GLN A 110 9.29 10.38 -0.82
CA GLN A 110 8.72 11.69 -0.55
C GLN A 110 9.06 12.69 -1.65
N GLN A 111 10.33 12.70 -2.09
CA GLN A 111 10.76 13.54 -3.20
C GLN A 111 10.03 13.15 -4.50
N SER A 112 10.00 11.88 -4.87
CA SER A 112 9.33 11.45 -6.11
C SER A 112 7.85 11.89 -6.16
N ILE A 113 7.14 11.86 -5.02
CA ILE A 113 5.74 12.30 -4.93
C ILE A 113 5.60 13.81 -5.17
N LEU A 114 6.49 14.63 -4.61
CA LEU A 114 6.41 16.10 -4.71
C LEU A 114 6.87 16.64 -6.07
N TYR A 115 7.78 15.94 -6.75
CA TYR A 115 8.33 16.39 -8.05
C TYR A 115 7.38 16.12 -9.22
N VAL A 116 6.44 15.17 -9.11
CA VAL A 116 5.47 14.85 -10.18
C VAL A 116 4.49 16.01 -10.45
N GLU A 117 4.38 16.98 -9.55
CA GLU A 117 3.47 18.14 -9.68
C GLU A 117 4.10 19.37 -10.38
N SER A 118 5.37 19.29 -10.81
CA SER A 118 6.10 20.44 -11.39
C SER A 118 6.12 20.49 -12.93
N TYR A 119 5.29 19.70 -13.62
CA TYR A 119 5.19 19.66 -15.09
C TYR A 119 3.77 19.91 -15.58
#